data_AF-A0AAD9N0K2-F1
#
_entry.id   AF-A0AAD9N0K2-F1
#
_cell.length_a   1.000
_cell.length_b   1.000
_cell.length_c   1.000
_cell.angle_alpha   90.00
_cell.angle_beta   90.00
_cell.angle_gamma   90.00
#
_symmetry.space_group_name_H-M   'P 1'
#
loop_
_entity.id
_entity.type
_entity.pdbx_description
1 polymer ?
#
loop_
_entity_poly.entity_id
_entity_poly.type
_entity_poly.pdbx_seq_one_letter_code
_entity_poly.pdbx_strand_id
1 'polypeptide(L)'
;MFDMETHNMSSNGFAADHLNSDQQAAAPPSEIDPEVRELVFDWITETLQQAWISPESDRKKVIKQLLLKWHPDKNADDPELSLAATQHIQSEVERLENGLPRSRSGGSTSSGTYFRFSHRSPSDHDDLFQRRYDEVFNSFMEEVRRKREEFRRQCEEREEASRYERELRQRERERQRQQFEQTRKERERREAERERERRKEEEERRQAFARNQRHRRREQDHTESTTSNGIKLSDEEMVEGLLRQAEHDIKAAQNDMALEEPAYEWACFKAHQSAEKTIKALHLFRIGLKSNSHELSTLASSTRDPELMDLGAKIQEIIGNNNKLYNLVLSDFTVIPHDEFTVEKALEAVTCATDILDRVKSMIA
;
A
#
# COMPACT_ATOMS: atom_id res chain seq x y z
N MET A 1 -51.23 42.44 -56.06
CA MET A 1 -51.80 42.43 -57.42
C MET A 1 -51.55 43.80 -58.01
N PHE A 2 -50.66 43.85 -59.00
CA PHE A 2 -50.52 44.87 -60.07
C PHE A 2 -50.24 46.33 -59.70
N ASP A 3 -48.98 46.72 -59.96
CA ASP A 3 -48.53 47.64 -61.02
C ASP A 3 -49.24 48.96 -61.32
N MET A 4 -48.34 49.88 -61.72
CA MET A 4 -48.41 50.97 -62.71
C MET A 4 -48.32 52.38 -62.09
N GLU A 5 -47.18 53.09 -62.24
CA GLU A 5 -46.65 53.70 -63.49
C GLU A 5 -47.64 54.71 -64.08
N THR A 6 -47.31 55.90 -64.60
CA THR A 6 -46.07 56.64 -64.94
C THR A 6 -46.52 58.02 -65.48
N HIS A 7 -45.54 58.87 -65.84
CA HIS A 7 -45.57 60.04 -66.76
C HIS A 7 -45.61 61.42 -66.10
N ASN A 8 -44.48 62.16 -66.03
CA ASN A 8 -43.70 62.85 -67.09
C ASN A 8 -44.34 64.17 -67.54
N MET A 9 -43.64 65.30 -67.35
CA MET A 9 -43.53 66.42 -68.30
C MET A 9 -42.46 67.43 -67.83
N SER A 10 -41.62 67.85 -68.78
CA SER A 10 -40.50 68.78 -68.68
C SER A 10 -40.91 70.26 -68.51
N SER A 11 -40.02 71.08 -67.96
CA SER A 11 -39.80 72.46 -68.46
C SER A 11 -38.40 72.98 -68.08
N ASN A 12 -37.71 73.49 -69.09
CA ASN A 12 -36.39 74.16 -69.06
C ASN A 12 -36.51 75.64 -68.66
N GLY A 13 -35.44 76.21 -68.10
CA GLY A 13 -34.80 77.42 -68.66
C GLY A 13 -34.47 78.62 -67.74
N PHE A 14 -33.28 79.20 -68.00
CA PHE A 14 -32.67 80.51 -67.62
C PHE A 14 -31.77 80.55 -66.36
N ALA A 15 -30.42 80.61 -66.40
CA ALA A 15 -29.46 81.65 -66.90
C ALA A 15 -29.55 82.98 -66.11
N ALA A 16 -28.50 83.66 -65.61
CA ALA A 16 -27.04 83.52 -65.53
C ALA A 16 -26.47 84.54 -64.49
N ASP A 17 -25.20 84.35 -64.11
CA ASP A 17 -24.18 85.37 -63.79
C ASP A 17 -24.00 86.07 -62.41
N HIS A 18 -22.75 85.89 -61.92
CA HIS A 18 -21.81 86.88 -61.36
C HIS A 18 -21.96 87.41 -59.91
N LEU A 19 -21.07 87.00 -58.99
CA LEU A 19 -19.88 87.76 -58.54
C LEU A 19 -19.14 87.13 -57.33
N ASN A 20 -17.82 87.31 -57.37
CA ASN A 20 -16.73 86.77 -56.57
C ASN A 20 -16.46 87.63 -55.31
N SER A 21 -16.09 87.05 -54.17
CA SER A 21 -15.09 87.65 -53.27
C SER A 21 -14.57 86.66 -52.22
N ASP A 22 -13.25 86.68 -52.11
CA ASP A 22 -12.44 86.41 -50.92
C ASP A 22 -11.97 84.97 -50.66
N GLN A 23 -10.89 84.64 -51.39
CA GLN A 23 -9.75 83.96 -50.81
C GLN A 23 -9.20 84.75 -49.61
N GLN A 24 -9.16 84.10 -48.45
CA GLN A 24 -8.20 84.44 -47.40
C GLN A 24 -7.63 83.15 -46.80
N ALA A 25 -6.39 82.84 -47.21
CA ALA A 25 -5.56 81.81 -46.62
C ALA A 25 -5.01 82.32 -45.27
N ALA A 26 -5.18 81.53 -44.20
CA ALA A 26 -4.54 81.75 -42.91
C ALA A 26 -4.12 80.40 -42.28
N ALA A 27 -2.78 80.23 -42.17
CA ALA A 27 -1.94 79.42 -41.27
C ALA A 27 -2.33 77.98 -40.79
N PRO A 28 -1.33 77.06 -40.65
CA PRO A 28 -1.54 75.63 -40.33
C PRO A 28 -1.83 75.36 -38.83
N PRO A 29 -2.62 74.34 -38.46
CA PRO A 29 -2.85 73.95 -37.07
C PRO A 29 -1.99 72.75 -36.66
N SER A 30 -1.00 72.91 -35.78
CA SER A 30 -0.47 71.80 -34.95
C SER A 30 0.65 72.28 -33.99
N GLU A 31 0.27 72.73 -32.80
CA GLU A 31 1.12 72.60 -31.59
C GLU A 31 0.19 72.17 -30.46
N ILE A 32 0.30 70.92 -30.03
CA ILE A 32 -0.46 70.39 -28.89
C ILE A 32 0.08 71.06 -27.62
N ASP A 33 -0.82 71.56 -26.78
CA ASP A 33 -0.47 72.19 -25.50
C ASP A 33 0.34 71.19 -24.62
N PRO A 34 1.60 71.51 -24.27
CA PRO A 34 2.45 70.63 -23.47
C PRO A 34 1.83 70.26 -22.12
N GLU A 35 0.94 71.10 -21.57
CA GLU A 35 0.23 70.83 -20.32
C GLU A 35 -0.77 69.66 -20.47
N VAL A 36 -1.43 69.55 -21.63
CA VAL A 36 -2.37 68.45 -21.93
C VAL A 36 -1.62 67.12 -22.08
N ARG A 37 -0.43 67.14 -22.69
CA ARG A 37 0.42 65.96 -22.86
C ARG A 37 0.90 65.40 -21.51
N GLU A 38 1.31 66.27 -20.60
CA GLU A 38 1.76 65.87 -19.26
C GLU A 38 0.62 65.22 -18.46
N LEU A 39 -0.59 65.80 -18.50
CA LEU A 39 -1.78 65.23 -17.85
C LEU A 39 -2.13 63.83 -18.37
N VAL A 40 -1.99 63.60 -19.68
CA VAL A 40 -2.23 62.29 -20.29
C VAL A 40 -1.23 61.25 -19.78
N PHE A 41 0.07 61.59 -19.71
CA PHE A 41 1.10 60.66 -19.23
C PHE A 41 0.97 60.36 -17.75
N ASP A 42 0.62 61.35 -16.94
CA ASP A 42 0.33 61.15 -15.54
C ASP A 42 -0.88 60.23 -15.32
N TRP A 43 -1.96 60.42 -16.08
CA TRP A 43 -3.13 59.55 -16.04
C TRP A 43 -2.80 58.09 -16.44
N ILE A 44 -2.00 57.91 -17.50
CA ILE A 44 -1.52 56.60 -17.94
C ILE A 44 -0.70 55.92 -16.83
N THR A 45 0.21 56.66 -16.21
CA THR A 45 1.09 56.18 -15.15
C THR A 45 0.29 55.71 -13.94
N GLU A 46 -0.69 56.51 -13.51
CA GLU A 46 -1.57 56.18 -12.38
C GLU A 46 -2.42 54.95 -12.67
N THR A 47 -2.96 54.86 -13.90
CA THR A 47 -3.76 53.70 -14.32
C THR A 47 -2.93 52.42 -14.33
N LEU A 48 -1.68 52.47 -14.81
CA LEU A 48 -0.76 51.33 -14.79
C LEU A 48 -0.34 50.93 -13.38
N GLN A 49 -0.10 51.90 -12.49
CA GLN A 49 0.22 51.64 -11.08
C GLN A 49 -0.93 50.96 -10.34
N GLN A 50 -2.16 51.42 -10.55
CA GLN A 50 -3.36 50.80 -9.96
C GLN A 50 -3.55 49.36 -10.48
N ALA A 51 -3.32 49.14 -11.78
CA ALA A 51 -3.38 47.80 -12.37
C ALA A 51 -2.29 46.86 -11.81
N TRP A 52 -1.15 47.41 -11.37
CA TRP A 52 -0.06 46.64 -10.78
C TRP A 52 -0.35 46.13 -9.36
N ILE A 53 -1.39 46.65 -8.71
CA ILE A 53 -1.90 46.14 -7.42
C ILE A 53 -2.73 44.85 -7.65
N SER A 54 -3.27 44.67 -8.85
CA SER A 54 -4.12 43.54 -9.23
C SER A 54 -3.31 42.33 -9.74
N PRO A 55 -3.88 41.10 -9.70
CA PRO A 55 -3.21 39.91 -10.23
C PRO A 55 -2.88 40.05 -11.72
N GLU A 56 -1.83 39.35 -12.16
CA GLU A 56 -1.22 39.47 -13.49
C GLU A 56 -2.22 39.33 -14.66
N SER A 57 -3.30 38.56 -14.48
CA SER A 57 -4.38 38.40 -15.46
C SER A 57 -5.12 39.70 -15.76
N ASP A 58 -5.36 40.53 -14.74
CA ASP A 58 -6.11 41.77 -14.87
C ASP A 58 -5.19 42.93 -15.26
N ARG A 59 -3.96 42.93 -14.75
CA ARG A 59 -2.88 43.81 -15.22
C ARG A 59 -2.69 43.74 -16.74
N LYS A 60 -2.62 42.52 -17.29
CA LYS A 60 -2.48 42.30 -18.74
C LYS A 60 -3.69 42.80 -19.53
N LYS A 61 -4.90 42.75 -18.98
CA LYS A 61 -6.10 43.32 -19.62
C LYS A 61 -6.04 44.84 -19.66
N VAL A 62 -5.60 45.49 -18.57
CA VAL A 62 -5.47 46.95 -18.51
C VAL A 62 -4.39 47.47 -19.47
N ILE A 63 -3.23 46.82 -19.51
CA ILE A 63 -2.16 47.14 -20.49
C ILE A 63 -2.71 47.03 -21.92
N LYS A 64 -3.43 45.94 -22.22
CA LYS A 64 -4.07 45.73 -23.53
C LYS A 64 -5.10 46.83 -23.85
N GLN A 65 -5.90 47.24 -22.87
CA GLN A 65 -6.90 48.30 -23.06
C GLN A 65 -6.24 49.68 -23.29
N LEU A 66 -5.17 50.00 -22.57
CA LEU A 66 -4.43 51.26 -22.73
C LEU A 66 -3.76 51.35 -24.10
N LEU A 67 -3.12 50.27 -24.55
CA LEU A 67 -2.52 50.21 -25.89
C LEU A 67 -3.58 50.33 -27.00
N LEU A 68 -4.74 49.69 -26.83
CA LEU A 68 -5.87 49.82 -27.77
C LEU A 68 -6.57 51.18 -27.74
N LYS A 69 -6.44 51.94 -26.65
CA LYS A 69 -7.04 53.27 -26.48
C LYS A 69 -6.18 54.35 -27.15
N TRP A 70 -4.86 54.25 -27.00
CA TRP A 70 -3.88 55.18 -27.59
C TRP A 70 -3.34 54.69 -28.94
N HIS A 71 -4.11 53.85 -29.64
CA HIS A 71 -3.79 53.39 -30.98
C HIS A 71 -3.95 54.53 -31.99
N PRO A 72 -3.06 54.66 -32.99
CA PRO A 72 -3.17 55.64 -34.07
C PRO A 72 -4.55 55.68 -34.75
N ASP A 73 -5.10 54.52 -35.13
CA ASP A 73 -6.41 54.42 -35.78
C ASP A 73 -7.58 55.06 -35.00
N LYS A 74 -7.46 55.21 -33.67
CA LYS A 74 -8.49 55.83 -32.82
C LYS A 74 -8.22 57.28 -32.50
N ASN A 75 -7.02 57.76 -32.76
CA ASN A 75 -6.54 59.11 -32.45
C ASN A 75 -5.88 59.70 -33.70
N ALA A 76 -6.58 59.58 -34.83
CA ALA A 76 -6.10 60.04 -36.14
C ALA A 76 -5.93 61.57 -36.21
N ASP A 77 -6.57 62.30 -35.29
CA ASP A 77 -6.48 63.75 -35.19
C ASP A 77 -5.14 64.20 -34.57
N ASP A 78 -4.49 63.36 -33.74
CA ASP A 78 -3.26 63.69 -33.00
C ASP A 78 -2.28 62.48 -32.94
N PRO A 79 -1.56 62.20 -34.03
CA PRO A 79 -0.65 61.06 -34.12
C PRO A 79 0.57 61.17 -33.17
N GLU A 80 1.04 62.39 -32.88
CA GLU A 80 2.21 62.64 -32.02
C GLU A 80 1.93 62.31 -30.54
N LEU A 81 0.74 62.65 -30.04
CA LEU A 81 0.33 62.35 -28.67
C LEU A 81 0.16 60.85 -28.45
N SER A 82 -0.40 60.16 -29.43
CA SER A 82 -0.63 58.71 -29.41
C SER A 82 0.66 57.91 -29.38
N LEU A 83 1.67 58.34 -30.15
CA LEU A 83 3.02 57.78 -30.10
C LEU A 83 3.63 57.92 -28.71
N ALA A 84 3.63 59.15 -28.21
CA ALA A 84 4.31 59.47 -26.98
C ALA A 84 3.61 58.81 -25.78
N ALA A 85 2.28 58.71 -25.80
CA ALA A 85 1.48 57.95 -24.84
C ALA A 85 1.82 56.45 -24.86
N THR A 86 1.99 55.86 -26.05
CA THR A 86 2.35 54.43 -26.19
C THR A 86 3.76 54.14 -25.71
N GLN A 87 4.74 54.97 -26.07
CA GLN A 87 6.11 54.85 -25.56
C GLN A 87 6.14 54.98 -24.05
N HIS A 88 5.37 55.93 -23.50
CA HIS A 88 5.23 56.11 -22.07
C HIS A 88 4.60 54.88 -21.38
N ILE A 89 3.57 54.26 -21.98
CA ILE A 89 3.00 52.99 -21.49
C ILE A 89 4.09 51.90 -21.42
N GLN A 90 4.93 51.77 -22.45
CA GLN A 90 5.99 50.75 -22.49
C GLN A 90 7.06 51.00 -21.43
N SER A 91 7.61 52.22 -21.35
CA SER A 91 8.62 52.57 -20.34
C SER A 91 8.08 52.41 -18.92
N GLU A 92 6.80 52.70 -18.69
CA GLU A 92 6.16 52.51 -17.38
C GLU A 92 5.89 51.04 -17.04
N VAL A 93 5.50 50.22 -18.03
CA VAL A 93 5.40 48.75 -17.85
C VAL A 93 6.76 48.16 -17.50
N GLU A 94 7.82 48.52 -18.24
CA GLU A 94 9.18 48.08 -17.94
C GLU A 94 9.66 48.58 -16.57
N ARG A 95 9.37 49.84 -16.21
CA ARG A 95 9.67 50.40 -14.88
C ARG A 95 9.01 49.59 -13.77
N LEU A 96 7.74 49.22 -13.94
CA LEU A 96 6.96 48.48 -12.96
C LEU A 96 7.31 46.99 -12.90
N GLU A 97 7.69 46.37 -14.03
CA GLU A 97 8.24 45.00 -14.05
C GLU A 97 9.59 44.93 -13.34
N ASN A 98 10.41 45.97 -13.50
CA ASN A 98 11.72 46.09 -12.83
C ASN A 98 11.63 46.66 -11.40
N GLY A 99 10.44 47.01 -10.90
CA GLY A 99 10.22 47.48 -9.53
C GLY A 99 10.82 48.86 -9.19
N LEU A 100 11.09 49.70 -10.19
CA LEU A 100 11.73 51.01 -10.02
C LEU A 100 10.72 52.08 -9.52
N PRO A 101 11.10 53.01 -8.62
CA PRO A 101 10.19 54.04 -8.10
C PRO A 101 9.85 55.13 -9.14
N ARG A 102 8.66 55.77 -9.02
CA ARG A 102 8.25 56.92 -9.87
C ARG A 102 9.12 58.13 -9.55
N SER A 103 9.76 58.72 -10.56
CA SER A 103 10.48 59.99 -10.40
C SER A 103 9.47 61.14 -10.32
N ARG A 104 9.36 61.77 -9.15
CA ARG A 104 8.65 63.05 -9.00
C ARG A 104 9.62 64.16 -9.38
N SER A 105 9.37 64.87 -10.46
CA SER A 105 10.24 65.90 -11.03
C SER A 105 10.66 66.95 -9.99
N GLY A 106 11.99 67.13 -9.87
CA GLY A 106 12.63 68.17 -9.09
C GLY A 106 14.13 68.24 -9.39
N GLY A 107 14.51 68.90 -10.48
CA GLY A 107 15.85 69.47 -10.69
C GLY A 107 16.86 68.69 -11.55
N SER A 108 17.21 69.31 -12.68
CA SER A 108 18.51 69.32 -13.38
C SER A 108 19.13 68.02 -13.93
N THR A 109 19.10 67.95 -15.27
CA THR A 109 20.14 67.48 -16.19
C THR A 109 20.96 66.24 -15.82
N SER A 110 20.58 65.10 -16.39
CA SER A 110 21.53 64.04 -16.71
C SER A 110 21.23 63.46 -18.09
N SER A 111 22.16 63.74 -19.01
CA SER A 111 22.28 63.19 -20.35
C SER A 111 22.07 61.67 -20.34
N GLY A 112 20.93 61.22 -20.88
CA GLY A 112 20.60 59.81 -21.05
C GLY A 112 19.86 59.65 -22.37
N THR A 113 20.62 59.38 -23.43
CA THR A 113 20.20 58.91 -24.77
C THR A 113 18.71 58.90 -25.09
N TYR A 114 18.09 60.08 -25.16
CA TYR A 114 16.79 60.25 -25.80
C TYR A 114 17.01 60.30 -27.30
N PHE A 115 16.40 59.36 -28.02
CA PHE A 115 16.37 59.28 -29.47
C PHE A 115 15.95 60.65 -30.04
N ARG A 116 16.89 61.37 -30.67
CA ARG A 116 16.61 62.66 -31.30
C ARG A 116 15.77 62.42 -32.55
N PHE A 117 14.45 62.58 -32.45
CA PHE A 117 13.56 62.55 -33.61
C PHE A 117 13.76 63.85 -34.39
N SER A 118 14.35 63.74 -35.58
CA SER A 118 14.50 64.87 -36.51
C SER A 118 13.13 65.21 -37.08
N HIS A 119 12.59 66.38 -36.78
CA HIS A 119 11.42 66.93 -37.48
C HIS A 119 11.74 67.01 -38.99
N ARG A 120 11.09 66.13 -39.77
CA ARG A 120 11.02 66.20 -41.24
C ARG A 120 9.55 66.09 -41.65
N SER A 121 9.23 66.69 -42.78
CA SER A 121 7.91 67.22 -43.17
C SER A 121 6.68 66.31 -42.95
N PRO A 122 5.47 66.88 -42.72
CA PRO A 122 4.26 66.19 -42.25
C PRO A 122 3.56 65.19 -43.19
N SER A 123 4.14 64.80 -44.33
CA SER A 123 3.41 64.06 -45.38
C SER A 123 3.82 62.60 -45.57
N ASP A 124 4.86 62.13 -44.87
CA ASP A 124 5.33 60.72 -44.85
C ASP A 124 5.16 60.05 -43.47
N HIS A 125 4.50 60.74 -42.52
CA HIS A 125 4.51 60.39 -41.10
C HIS A 125 3.53 59.26 -40.71
N ASP A 126 2.50 58.98 -41.50
CA ASP A 126 1.48 58.00 -41.12
C ASP A 126 1.91 56.54 -41.33
N ASP A 127 2.61 56.24 -42.43
CA ASP A 127 2.83 54.84 -42.85
C ASP A 127 4.04 54.19 -42.14
N LEU A 128 5.11 54.94 -41.89
CA LEU A 128 6.28 54.46 -41.13
C LEU A 128 5.99 54.35 -39.64
N PHE A 129 5.12 55.23 -39.14
CA PHE A 129 4.69 55.26 -37.75
C PHE A 129 3.84 54.04 -37.41
N GLN A 130 2.79 53.80 -38.19
CA GLN A 130 1.89 52.67 -38.03
C GLN A 130 2.65 51.35 -38.05
N ARG A 131 3.55 51.17 -39.02
CA ARG A 131 4.35 49.95 -39.15
C ARG A 131 5.25 49.71 -37.94
N ARG A 132 5.91 50.75 -37.42
CA ARG A 132 6.77 50.62 -36.22
C ARG A 132 5.96 50.30 -34.97
N TYR A 133 4.76 50.87 -34.84
CA TYR A 133 3.84 50.55 -33.74
C TYR A 133 3.34 49.10 -33.85
N ASP A 134 2.86 48.70 -35.02
CA ASP A 134 2.34 47.36 -35.30
C ASP A 134 3.41 46.29 -35.08
N GLU A 135 4.65 46.54 -35.49
CA GLU A 135 5.78 45.64 -35.25
C GLU A 135 6.02 45.41 -33.74
N VAL A 136 6.06 46.48 -32.95
CA VAL A 136 6.31 46.38 -31.50
C VAL A 136 5.12 45.75 -30.76
N PHE A 137 3.90 46.14 -31.11
CA PHE A 137 2.68 45.59 -30.52
C PHE A 137 2.49 44.10 -30.85
N ASN A 138 2.68 43.71 -32.11
CA ASN A 138 2.58 42.32 -32.52
C ASN A 138 3.68 41.47 -31.89
N SER A 139 4.92 41.98 -31.79
CA SER A 139 6.02 41.30 -31.10
C SER A 139 5.68 40.98 -29.63
N PHE A 140 5.16 41.96 -28.88
CA PHE A 140 4.74 41.75 -27.49
C PHE A 140 3.58 40.75 -27.36
N MET A 141 2.56 40.88 -28.22
CA MET A 141 1.41 39.98 -28.19
C MET A 141 1.78 38.54 -28.59
N GLU A 142 2.70 38.36 -29.53
CA GLU A 142 3.27 37.06 -29.88
C GLU A 142 4.07 36.46 -28.72
N GLU A 143 4.85 37.26 -27.99
CA GLU A 143 5.57 36.75 -26.82
C GLU A 143 4.61 36.28 -25.71
N VAL A 144 3.51 37.01 -25.48
CA VAL A 144 2.46 36.60 -24.53
C VAL A 144 1.75 35.32 -24.98
N ARG A 145 1.47 35.17 -26.29
CA ARG A 145 0.89 33.94 -26.86
C ARG A 145 1.85 32.76 -26.70
N ARG A 146 3.13 32.94 -27.05
CA ARG A 146 4.19 31.93 -26.92
C ARG A 146 4.31 31.42 -25.49
N LYS A 147 4.43 32.32 -24.49
CA LYS A 147 4.53 31.93 -23.07
C LYS A 147 3.29 31.16 -22.60
N ARG A 148 2.09 31.52 -23.10
CA ARG A 148 0.84 30.82 -22.78
C ARG A 148 0.79 29.42 -23.41
N GLU A 149 1.28 29.25 -24.63
CA GLU A 149 1.35 27.96 -25.32
C GLU A 149 2.38 27.04 -24.68
N GLU A 150 3.55 27.56 -24.30
CA GLU A 150 4.57 26.82 -23.56
C GLU A 150 4.04 26.32 -22.22
N PHE A 151 3.34 27.17 -21.47
CA PHE A 151 2.72 26.75 -20.21
C PHE A 151 1.65 25.67 -20.42
N ARG A 152 0.81 25.82 -21.46
CA ARG A 152 -0.19 24.80 -21.81
C ARG A 152 0.47 23.47 -22.13
N ARG A 153 1.51 23.48 -22.96
CA ARG A 153 2.27 22.30 -23.35
C ARG A 153 2.92 21.63 -22.13
N GLN A 154 3.50 22.39 -21.21
CA GLN A 154 4.06 21.85 -19.96
C GLN A 154 3.00 21.20 -19.07
N CYS A 155 1.80 21.79 -18.99
CA CYS A 155 0.69 21.16 -18.27
C CYS A 155 0.26 19.84 -18.93
N GLU A 156 0.10 19.82 -20.25
CA GLU A 156 -0.25 18.61 -21.01
C GLU A 156 0.81 17.50 -20.85
N GLU A 157 2.10 17.83 -21.00
CA GLU A 157 3.21 16.89 -20.80
C GLU A 157 3.23 16.32 -19.37
N ARG A 158 2.96 17.17 -18.35
CA ARG A 158 2.88 16.71 -16.94
C ARG A 158 1.67 15.80 -16.69
N GLU A 159 0.54 16.10 -17.32
CA GLU A 159 -0.65 15.26 -17.25
C GLU A 159 -0.44 13.91 -17.94
N GLU A 160 0.20 13.90 -19.11
CA GLU A 160 0.58 12.68 -19.83
C GLU A 160 1.58 11.84 -19.03
N ALA A 161 2.61 12.46 -18.45
CA ALA A 161 3.54 11.78 -17.55
C ALA A 161 2.81 11.14 -16.36
N SER A 162 1.86 11.87 -15.76
CA SER A 162 1.03 11.36 -14.65
C SER A 162 0.08 10.24 -15.08
N ARG A 163 -0.39 10.24 -16.34
CA ARG A 163 -1.19 9.13 -16.90
C ARG A 163 -0.31 7.89 -17.12
N TYR A 164 0.85 8.07 -17.74
CA TYR A 164 1.81 6.99 -17.97
C TYR A 164 2.27 6.34 -16.67
N GLU A 165 2.58 7.13 -15.64
CA GLU A 165 2.97 6.60 -14.33
C GLU A 165 1.85 5.79 -13.67
N ARG A 166 0.59 6.25 -13.76
CA ARG A 166 -0.58 5.49 -13.29
C ARG A 166 -0.72 4.16 -14.02
N GLU A 167 -0.55 4.16 -15.34
CA GLU A 167 -0.61 2.94 -16.15
C GLU A 167 0.52 1.97 -15.77
N LEU A 168 1.74 2.45 -15.56
CA LEU A 168 2.88 1.64 -15.13
C LEU A 168 2.60 0.95 -13.78
N ARG A 169 2.12 1.72 -12.80
CA ARG A 169 1.70 1.18 -11.48
C ARG A 169 0.58 0.16 -11.62
N GLN A 170 -0.35 0.37 -12.54
CA GLN A 170 -1.43 -0.58 -12.80
C GLN A 170 -0.89 -1.89 -13.38
N ARG A 171 -0.02 -1.83 -14.40
CA ARG A 171 0.63 -3.00 -15.00
C ARG A 171 1.46 -3.77 -13.97
N GLU A 172 2.16 -3.09 -13.08
CA GLU A 172 2.93 -3.73 -12.01
C GLU A 172 2.01 -4.46 -11.01
N ARG A 173 0.92 -3.81 -10.57
CA ARG A 173 -0.09 -4.47 -9.72
C ARG A 173 -0.73 -5.67 -10.41
N GLU A 174 -0.97 -5.60 -11.71
CA GLU A 174 -1.48 -6.74 -12.49
C GLU A 174 -0.47 -7.88 -12.56
N ARG A 175 0.83 -7.60 -12.78
CA ARG A 175 1.88 -8.61 -12.72
C ARG A 175 1.97 -9.26 -11.34
N GLN A 176 1.92 -8.47 -10.26
CA GLN A 176 1.91 -8.99 -8.89
C GLN A 176 0.67 -9.85 -8.61
N ARG A 177 -0.51 -9.42 -9.07
CA ARG A 177 -1.74 -10.22 -8.99
C ARG A 177 -1.62 -11.54 -9.75
N GLN A 178 -1.07 -11.51 -10.96
CA GLN A 178 -0.85 -12.72 -11.76
C GLN A 178 0.14 -13.67 -11.08
N GLN A 179 1.24 -13.16 -10.54
CA GLN A 179 2.20 -13.96 -9.77
C GLN A 179 1.56 -14.58 -8.53
N PHE A 180 0.81 -13.80 -7.76
CA PHE A 180 0.10 -14.30 -6.59
C PHE A 180 -0.91 -15.41 -6.96
N GLU A 181 -1.68 -15.20 -8.02
CA GLU A 181 -2.65 -16.19 -8.52
C GLU A 181 -1.95 -17.47 -9.01
N GLN A 182 -0.80 -17.34 -9.69
CA GLN A 182 0.01 -18.49 -10.10
C GLN A 182 0.53 -19.27 -8.89
N THR A 183 1.09 -18.58 -7.89
CA THR A 183 1.58 -19.21 -6.65
C THR A 183 0.44 -19.88 -5.88
N ARG A 184 -0.74 -19.26 -5.82
CA ARG A 184 -1.93 -19.83 -5.20
C ARG A 184 -2.35 -21.13 -5.91
N LYS A 185 -2.47 -21.11 -7.24
CA LYS A 185 -2.82 -22.32 -8.03
C LYS A 185 -1.78 -23.42 -7.89
N GLU A 186 -0.50 -23.07 -7.81
CA GLU A 186 0.57 -24.04 -7.58
C GLU A 186 0.46 -24.69 -6.20
N ARG A 187 0.18 -23.91 -5.14
CA ARG A 187 -0.09 -24.45 -3.79
C ARG A 187 -1.29 -25.38 -3.78
N GLU A 188 -2.41 -24.96 -4.37
CA GLU A 188 -3.62 -25.79 -4.50
C GLU A 188 -3.31 -27.09 -5.27
N ARG A 189 -2.50 -27.04 -6.33
CA ARG A 189 -2.08 -28.24 -7.08
C ARG A 189 -1.22 -29.18 -6.23
N ARG A 190 -0.25 -28.65 -5.48
CA ARG A 190 0.62 -29.45 -4.58
C ARG A 190 -0.18 -30.08 -3.45
N GLU A 191 -1.16 -29.36 -2.91
CA GLU A 191 -2.04 -29.89 -1.87
C GLU A 191 -2.97 -30.98 -2.41
N ALA A 192 -3.56 -30.77 -3.60
CA ALA A 192 -4.35 -31.79 -4.27
C ALA A 192 -3.54 -33.05 -4.63
N GLU A 193 -2.27 -32.89 -4.98
CA GLU A 193 -1.36 -34.02 -5.23
C GLU A 193 -1.08 -34.81 -3.95
N ARG A 194 -0.73 -34.12 -2.85
CA ARG A 194 -0.57 -34.76 -1.52
C ARG A 194 -1.82 -35.47 -1.06
N GLU A 195 -3.00 -34.88 -1.28
CA GLU A 195 -4.27 -35.51 -0.94
C GLU A 195 -4.54 -36.76 -1.79
N ARG A 196 -4.17 -36.75 -3.08
CA ARG A 196 -4.23 -37.95 -3.93
C ARG A 196 -3.28 -39.04 -3.47
N GLU A 197 -2.07 -38.68 -3.05
CA GLU A 197 -1.10 -39.64 -2.47
C GLU A 197 -1.63 -40.23 -1.18
N ARG A 198 -2.13 -39.41 -0.24
CA ARG A 198 -2.76 -39.87 1.00
C ARG A 198 -3.91 -40.83 0.74
N ARG A 199 -4.77 -40.54 -0.25
CA ARG A 199 -5.87 -41.44 -0.63
C ARG A 199 -5.37 -42.76 -1.19
N LYS A 200 -4.31 -42.74 -2.01
CA LYS A 200 -3.68 -43.98 -2.51
C LYS A 200 -3.08 -44.79 -1.36
N GLU A 201 -2.34 -44.16 -0.45
CA GLU A 201 -1.76 -44.81 0.73
C GLU A 201 -2.85 -45.41 1.64
N GLU A 202 -3.94 -44.68 1.85
CA GLU A 202 -5.07 -45.16 2.65
C GLU A 202 -5.77 -46.35 1.97
N GLU A 203 -5.96 -46.29 0.64
CA GLU A 203 -6.50 -47.40 -0.12
C GLU A 203 -5.57 -48.62 -0.10
N GLU A 204 -4.26 -48.42 -0.25
CA GLU A 204 -3.25 -49.48 -0.12
C GLU A 204 -3.26 -50.09 1.28
N ARG A 205 -3.33 -49.27 2.33
CA ARG A 205 -3.49 -49.72 3.72
C ARG A 205 -4.77 -50.52 3.90
N ARG A 206 -5.88 -50.07 3.32
CA ARG A 206 -7.17 -50.77 3.36
C ARG A 206 -7.10 -52.11 2.63
N GLN A 207 -6.46 -52.14 1.46
CA GLN A 207 -6.23 -53.37 0.70
C GLN A 207 -5.26 -54.32 1.42
N ALA A 208 -4.21 -53.80 2.07
CA ALA A 208 -3.30 -54.57 2.91
C ALA A 208 -4.01 -55.15 4.13
N PHE A 209 -4.87 -54.37 4.79
CA PHE A 209 -5.72 -54.85 5.88
C PHE A 209 -6.69 -55.95 5.41
N ALA A 210 -7.34 -55.77 4.26
CA ALA A 210 -8.21 -56.79 3.67
C ALA A 210 -7.44 -58.06 3.27
N ARG A 211 -6.22 -57.92 2.73
CA ARG A 211 -5.31 -59.04 2.43
C ARG A 211 -4.90 -59.76 3.71
N ASN A 212 -4.50 -59.04 4.76
CA ASN A 212 -4.16 -59.61 6.06
C ASN A 212 -5.36 -60.27 6.73
N GLN A 213 -6.58 -59.73 6.58
CA GLN A 213 -7.79 -60.40 7.05
C GLN A 213 -8.06 -61.71 6.30
N ARG A 214 -7.89 -61.74 4.97
CA ARG A 214 -8.01 -62.96 4.18
C ARG A 214 -6.90 -63.96 4.51
N HIS A 215 -5.68 -63.49 4.77
CA HIS A 215 -4.58 -64.32 5.26
C HIS A 215 -4.92 -64.91 6.62
N ARG A 216 -5.39 -64.10 7.58
CA ARG A 216 -5.84 -64.57 8.90
C ARG A 216 -7.02 -65.54 8.81
N ARG A 217 -7.98 -65.33 7.91
CA ARG A 217 -9.08 -66.28 7.69
C ARG A 217 -8.58 -67.59 7.09
N ARG A 218 -7.68 -67.53 6.10
CA ARG A 218 -7.02 -68.73 5.55
C ARG A 218 -6.16 -69.42 6.58
N GLU A 219 -5.46 -68.68 7.44
CA GLU A 219 -4.74 -69.22 8.59
C GLU A 219 -5.70 -69.80 9.61
N GLN A 220 -6.88 -69.20 9.85
CA GLN A 220 -7.91 -69.78 10.71
C GLN A 220 -8.44 -71.09 10.12
N ASP A 221 -8.78 -71.13 8.84
CA ASP A 221 -9.21 -72.33 8.12
C ASP A 221 -8.09 -73.40 8.08
N HIS A 222 -6.82 -72.97 7.95
CA HIS A 222 -5.65 -73.85 8.01
C HIS A 222 -5.33 -74.29 9.44
N THR A 223 -5.62 -73.48 10.46
CA THR A 223 -5.47 -73.83 11.88
C THR A 223 -6.63 -74.67 12.37
N GLU A 224 -7.82 -74.63 11.75
CA GLU A 224 -8.91 -75.57 12.01
C GLU A 224 -8.55 -76.95 11.40
N SER A 225 -7.94 -76.97 10.20
CA SER A 225 -7.36 -78.18 9.61
C SER A 225 -6.04 -78.64 10.27
N THR A 226 -5.35 -77.76 11.00
CA THR A 226 -4.07 -78.01 11.68
C THR A 226 -4.19 -77.62 13.15
N THR A 227 -5.32 -77.95 13.79
CA THR A 227 -5.49 -77.79 15.23
C THR A 227 -4.72 -78.92 15.91
N SER A 228 -3.40 -78.81 15.85
CA SER A 228 -2.49 -79.56 16.69
C SER A 228 -1.29 -78.74 17.15
N ASN A 229 -0.90 -77.61 16.55
CA ASN A 229 0.34 -76.92 16.97
C ASN A 229 0.37 -75.41 16.67
N GLY A 230 -0.41 -74.62 17.42
CA GLY A 230 -0.15 -73.19 17.57
C GLY A 230 0.43 -72.93 18.96
N ILE A 231 1.69 -72.52 19.05
CA ILE A 231 2.32 -72.17 20.34
C ILE A 231 1.63 -70.90 20.86
N LYS A 232 0.79 -71.06 21.90
CA LYS A 232 0.38 -69.94 22.76
C LYS A 232 1.64 -69.48 23.50
N LEU A 233 2.01 -68.20 23.40
CA LEU A 233 2.99 -67.62 24.32
C LEU A 233 2.54 -67.94 25.73
N SER A 234 3.45 -68.49 26.54
CA SER A 234 3.10 -68.83 27.92
C SER A 234 2.82 -67.55 28.71
N ASP A 235 2.03 -67.68 29.79
CA ASP A 235 1.83 -66.56 30.70
C ASP A 235 3.17 -66.06 31.28
N GLU A 236 4.17 -66.96 31.38
CA GLU A 236 5.54 -66.64 31.81
C GLU A 236 6.28 -65.74 30.82
N GLU A 237 6.22 -66.01 29.51
CA GLU A 237 6.86 -65.15 28.49
C GLU A 237 6.23 -63.76 28.45
N MET A 238 4.92 -63.65 28.70
CA MET A 238 4.23 -62.36 28.81
C MET A 238 4.62 -61.59 30.08
N VAL A 239 4.76 -62.29 31.21
CA VAL A 239 5.24 -61.70 32.47
C VAL A 239 6.66 -61.15 32.30
N GLU A 240 7.58 -61.94 31.72
CA GLU A 240 8.96 -61.50 31.48
C GLU A 240 9.00 -60.29 30.53
N GLY A 241 8.21 -60.30 29.47
CA GLY A 241 8.11 -59.17 28.54
C GLY A 241 7.62 -57.88 29.20
N LEU A 242 6.64 -57.97 30.10
CA LEU A 242 6.12 -56.82 30.85
C LEU A 242 7.16 -56.25 31.82
N LEU A 243 7.89 -57.11 32.55
CA LEU A 243 8.94 -56.67 33.48
C LEU A 243 10.11 -56.02 32.73
N ARG A 244 10.52 -56.59 31.59
CA ARG A 244 11.55 -56.00 30.73
C ARG A 244 11.14 -54.63 30.19
N GLN A 245 9.88 -54.46 29.80
CA GLN A 245 9.38 -53.17 29.37
C GLN A 245 9.37 -52.15 30.53
N ALA A 246 9.00 -52.57 31.74
CA ALA A 246 9.01 -51.72 32.93
C ALA A 246 10.42 -51.21 33.28
N GLU A 247 11.46 -52.03 33.11
CA GLU A 247 12.87 -51.61 33.25
C GLU A 247 13.25 -50.50 32.25
N HIS A 248 12.87 -50.68 30.99
CA HIS A 248 13.13 -49.68 29.95
C HIS A 248 12.40 -48.37 30.21
N ASP A 249 11.18 -48.43 30.75
CA ASP A 249 10.41 -47.24 31.11
C ASP A 249 11.06 -46.47 32.26
N ILE A 250 11.60 -47.14 33.29
CA ILE A 250 12.40 -46.50 34.37
C ILE A 250 13.66 -45.85 33.81
N LYS A 251 14.39 -46.57 32.95
CA LYS A 251 15.60 -46.02 32.31
C LYS A 251 15.26 -44.77 31.48
N ALA A 252 14.15 -44.80 30.76
CA ALA A 252 13.68 -43.65 30.00
C ALA A 252 13.28 -42.47 30.91
N ALA A 253 12.67 -42.73 32.07
CA ALA A 253 12.36 -41.69 33.06
C ALA A 253 13.64 -41.06 33.63
N GLN A 254 14.65 -41.86 33.97
CA GLN A 254 15.95 -41.38 34.45
C GLN A 254 16.66 -40.52 33.41
N ASN A 255 16.58 -40.90 32.12
CA ASN A 255 17.15 -40.12 31.04
C ASN A 255 16.48 -38.74 30.90
N ASP A 256 15.15 -38.65 31.02
CA ASP A 256 14.42 -37.37 30.95
C ASP A 256 14.81 -36.42 32.09
N MET A 257 15.18 -36.96 33.26
CA MET A 257 15.67 -36.17 34.40
C MET A 257 17.11 -35.69 34.22
N ALA A 258 17.90 -36.39 33.39
CA ALA A 258 19.34 -36.13 33.18
C ALA A 258 19.64 -35.22 31.97
N LEU A 259 18.61 -34.71 31.29
CA LEU A 259 18.75 -33.74 30.21
C LEU A 259 19.29 -32.40 30.73
N GLU A 260 19.87 -31.59 29.82
CA GLU A 260 20.28 -30.21 30.12
C GLU A 260 19.07 -29.36 30.54
N GLU A 261 17.91 -29.61 29.92
CA GLU A 261 16.60 -29.13 30.33
C GLU A 261 15.75 -30.35 30.76
N PRO A 262 15.63 -30.62 32.07
CA PRO A 262 14.91 -31.79 32.56
C PRO A 262 13.41 -31.74 32.28
N ALA A 263 12.85 -32.89 31.88
CA ALA A 263 11.42 -33.07 31.61
C ALA A 263 10.76 -33.88 32.73
N TYR A 264 10.58 -33.26 33.90
CA TYR A 264 10.12 -33.93 35.12
C TYR A 264 8.72 -34.53 35.01
N GLU A 265 7.84 -33.89 34.26
CA GLU A 265 6.48 -34.37 33.98
C GLU A 265 6.50 -35.69 33.20
N TRP A 266 7.40 -35.82 32.22
CA TRP A 266 7.56 -37.04 31.42
C TRP A 266 8.27 -38.14 32.21
N ALA A 267 9.22 -37.78 33.08
CA ALA A 267 9.83 -38.73 34.00
C ALA A 267 8.79 -39.34 34.95
N CYS A 268 7.93 -38.52 35.56
CA CYS A 268 6.83 -39.00 36.42
C CYS A 268 5.86 -39.90 35.66
N PHE A 269 5.45 -39.51 34.45
CA PHE A 269 4.57 -40.31 33.60
C PHE A 269 5.16 -41.70 33.30
N LYS A 270 6.43 -41.76 32.88
CA LYS A 270 7.12 -43.01 32.57
C LYS A 270 7.30 -43.88 33.81
N ALA A 271 7.56 -43.29 34.98
CA ALA A 271 7.60 -44.01 36.25
C ALA A 271 6.25 -44.67 36.59
N HIS A 272 5.14 -43.96 36.41
CA HIS A 272 3.80 -44.54 36.56
C HIS A 272 3.53 -45.67 35.58
N GLN A 273 3.85 -45.48 34.29
CA GLN A 273 3.68 -46.52 33.29
C GLN A 273 4.54 -47.76 33.56
N SER A 274 5.71 -47.60 34.19
CA SER A 274 6.54 -48.72 34.66
C SER A 274 5.84 -49.47 35.81
N ALA A 275 5.44 -48.75 36.86
CA ALA A 275 4.71 -49.33 38.00
C ALA A 275 3.44 -50.08 37.57
N GLU A 276 2.68 -49.54 36.61
CA GLU A 276 1.47 -50.15 36.06
C GLU A 276 1.77 -51.51 35.40
N LYS A 277 2.80 -51.56 34.53
CA LYS A 277 3.21 -52.79 33.84
C LYS A 277 3.70 -53.84 34.82
N THR A 278 4.47 -53.43 35.82
CA THR A 278 4.99 -54.30 36.86
C THR A 278 3.86 -54.96 37.67
N ILE A 279 2.89 -54.18 38.14
CA ILE A 279 1.76 -54.75 38.92
C ILE A 279 0.88 -55.65 38.03
N LYS A 280 0.71 -55.30 36.74
CA LYS A 280 0.02 -56.17 35.77
C LYS A 280 0.77 -57.49 35.55
N ALA A 281 2.09 -57.48 35.53
CA ALA A 281 2.90 -58.69 35.47
C ALA A 281 2.65 -59.58 36.70
N LEU A 282 2.59 -58.98 37.90
CA LEU A 282 2.25 -59.72 39.12
C LEU A 282 0.84 -60.32 39.09
N HIS A 283 -0.16 -59.58 38.59
CA HIS A 283 -1.52 -60.10 38.44
C HIS A 283 -1.60 -61.26 37.45
N LEU A 284 -0.90 -61.15 36.32
CA LEU A 284 -0.82 -62.21 35.34
C LEU A 284 -0.17 -63.46 35.95
N PHE A 285 0.92 -63.29 36.70
CA PHE A 285 1.62 -64.37 37.38
C PHE A 285 0.77 -65.06 38.47
N ARG A 286 0.03 -64.30 39.30
CA ARG A 286 -0.71 -64.86 40.44
C ARG A 286 -2.12 -65.32 40.13
N ILE A 287 -2.85 -64.55 39.30
CA ILE A 287 -4.30 -64.68 39.10
C ILE A 287 -4.61 -65.22 37.70
N GLY A 288 -3.66 -65.15 36.76
CA GLY A 288 -3.88 -65.52 35.35
C GLY A 288 -4.86 -64.59 34.63
N LEU A 289 -5.19 -63.43 35.22
CA LEU A 289 -6.14 -62.47 34.67
C LEU A 289 -5.44 -61.18 34.26
N LYS A 290 -5.76 -60.71 33.05
CA LYS A 290 -5.30 -59.43 32.52
C LYS A 290 -6.18 -58.31 33.10
N SER A 291 -5.65 -57.54 34.04
CA SER A 291 -6.34 -56.36 34.57
C SER A 291 -6.31 -55.20 33.57
N ASN A 292 -7.47 -54.63 33.23
CA ASN A 292 -7.60 -53.49 32.32
C ASN A 292 -7.61 -52.12 33.05
N SER A 293 -7.44 -52.09 34.38
CA SER A 293 -7.32 -50.83 35.12
C SER A 293 -6.02 -50.11 34.78
N HIS A 294 -6.06 -48.79 34.77
CA HIS A 294 -4.90 -47.90 34.61
C HIS A 294 -4.58 -47.13 35.89
N GLU A 295 -5.39 -47.26 36.94
CA GLU A 295 -5.15 -46.62 38.25
C GLU A 295 -4.28 -47.53 39.12
N LEU A 296 -3.15 -47.01 39.57
CA LEU A 296 -2.19 -47.76 40.39
C LEU A 296 -2.78 -48.16 41.73
N SER A 297 -3.60 -47.31 42.35
CA SER A 297 -4.27 -47.61 43.63
C SER A 297 -5.16 -48.85 43.54
N THR A 298 -5.97 -48.93 42.48
CA THR A 298 -6.86 -50.07 42.21
C THR A 298 -6.06 -51.33 41.89
N LEU A 299 -5.00 -51.21 41.08
CA LEU A 299 -4.12 -52.33 40.73
C LEU A 299 -3.34 -52.85 41.95
N ALA A 300 -2.77 -51.97 42.75
CA ALA A 300 -1.98 -52.34 43.91
C ALA A 300 -2.85 -52.98 45.01
N SER A 301 -4.07 -52.47 45.21
CA SER A 301 -5.01 -53.04 46.20
C SER A 301 -5.36 -54.50 45.92
N SER A 302 -5.45 -54.90 44.64
CA SER A 302 -5.71 -56.30 44.28
C SER A 302 -4.52 -57.23 44.50
N THR A 303 -3.30 -56.72 44.68
CA THR A 303 -2.11 -57.54 44.97
C THR A 303 -2.08 -58.07 46.41
N ARG A 304 -2.81 -57.41 47.34
CA ARG A 304 -2.79 -57.64 48.80
C ARG A 304 -1.40 -57.52 49.45
N ASP A 305 -0.46 -56.83 48.80
CA ASP A 305 0.85 -56.51 49.36
C ASP A 305 0.82 -55.05 49.89
N PRO A 306 0.99 -54.83 51.21
CA PRO A 306 0.91 -53.48 51.79
C PRO A 306 1.95 -52.51 51.23
N GLU A 307 3.15 -53.00 50.91
CA GLU A 307 4.24 -52.18 50.39
C GLU A 307 3.93 -51.71 48.96
N LEU A 308 3.41 -52.60 48.11
CA LEU A 308 2.94 -52.23 46.77
C LEU A 308 1.76 -51.26 46.81
N MET A 309 0.85 -51.40 47.79
CA MET A 309 -0.26 -50.48 48.01
C MET A 309 0.22 -49.08 48.35
N ASP A 310 1.15 -48.96 49.30
CA ASP A 310 1.71 -47.68 49.73
C ASP A 310 2.50 -47.01 48.61
N LEU A 311 3.36 -47.75 47.90
CA LEU A 311 4.14 -47.23 46.78
C LEU A 311 3.24 -46.82 45.60
N GLY A 312 2.22 -47.62 45.28
CA GLY A 312 1.26 -47.30 44.23
C GLY A 312 0.43 -46.05 44.55
N ALA A 313 0.04 -45.88 45.82
CA ALA A 313 -0.66 -44.69 46.28
C ALA A 313 0.21 -43.42 46.18
N LYS A 314 1.49 -43.50 46.57
CA LYS A 314 2.44 -42.38 46.46
C LYS A 314 2.62 -41.90 45.02
N ILE A 315 2.83 -42.81 44.07
CA ILE A 315 2.95 -42.44 42.65
C ILE A 315 1.65 -41.81 42.13
N GLN A 316 0.50 -42.34 42.55
CA GLN A 316 -0.81 -41.79 42.16
C GLN A 316 -1.04 -40.39 42.75
N GLU A 317 -0.56 -40.12 43.97
CA GLU A 317 -0.63 -38.80 44.61
C GLU A 317 0.23 -37.77 43.86
N ILE A 318 1.45 -38.15 43.47
CA ILE A 318 2.38 -37.27 42.73
C ILE A 318 1.80 -36.87 41.37
N ILE A 319 1.18 -37.80 40.66
CA ILE A 319 0.72 -37.60 39.28
C ILE A 319 -0.73 -37.12 39.22
N GLY A 320 -1.53 -37.39 40.25
CA GLY A 320 -2.95 -37.12 40.26
C GLY A 320 -3.68 -37.89 39.16
N ASN A 321 -4.42 -37.18 38.30
CA ASN A 321 -5.12 -37.81 37.18
C ASN A 321 -4.16 -37.94 35.98
N ASN A 322 -3.76 -39.17 35.65
CA ASN A 322 -2.81 -39.49 34.57
C ASN A 322 -3.21 -38.86 33.21
N ASN A 323 -4.51 -38.59 32.99
CA ASN A 323 -5.01 -37.95 31.77
C ASN A 323 -4.60 -36.46 31.63
N LYS A 324 -4.24 -35.78 32.73
CA LYS A 324 -3.86 -34.35 32.71
C LYS A 324 -2.53 -34.07 32.03
N LEU A 325 -1.64 -35.07 31.94
CA LEU A 325 -0.30 -34.93 31.36
C LEU A 325 -0.31 -34.82 29.83
N TYR A 326 -1.35 -35.32 29.16
CA TYR A 326 -1.43 -35.33 27.69
C TYR A 326 -2.74 -34.77 27.12
N ASN A 327 -3.76 -34.52 27.95
CA ASN A 327 -5.00 -33.86 27.55
C ASN A 327 -5.18 -32.55 28.34
N LEU A 328 -4.48 -31.50 27.91
CA LEU A 328 -4.67 -30.14 28.45
C LEU A 328 -6.04 -29.61 28.00
N VAL A 329 -6.95 -29.38 28.95
CA VAL A 329 -8.23 -28.72 28.69
C VAL A 329 -8.01 -27.21 28.68
N LEU A 330 -8.70 -26.47 27.80
CA LEU A 330 -8.57 -25.01 27.63
C LEU A 330 -8.79 -24.18 28.92
N SER A 331 -9.33 -24.77 30.00
CA SER A 331 -9.47 -24.16 31.32
C SER A 331 -8.18 -24.12 32.14
N ASP A 332 -7.15 -24.88 31.76
CA ASP A 332 -5.98 -25.18 32.63
C ASP A 332 -4.73 -24.36 32.24
N PHE A 333 -4.84 -23.42 31.30
CA PHE A 333 -3.72 -22.59 30.80
C PHE A 333 -3.10 -21.62 31.82
N THR A 334 -3.54 -21.63 33.09
CA THR A 334 -2.92 -20.83 34.14
C THR A 334 -1.63 -21.44 34.68
N VAL A 335 -1.44 -22.76 34.57
CA VAL A 335 -0.22 -23.49 34.98
C VAL A 335 -0.03 -24.68 34.03
N ILE A 336 1.12 -24.77 33.36
CA ILE A 336 1.45 -25.93 32.52
C ILE A 336 2.07 -27.04 33.36
N PRO A 337 1.90 -28.34 33.02
CA PRO A 337 2.48 -29.45 33.79
C PRO A 337 3.99 -29.32 34.01
N HIS A 338 4.71 -28.77 33.03
CA HIS A 338 6.15 -28.52 33.14
C HIS A 338 6.53 -27.63 34.34
N ASP A 339 5.65 -26.69 34.72
CA ASP A 339 5.87 -25.78 35.86
C ASP A 339 5.44 -26.40 37.21
N GLU A 340 4.64 -27.48 37.19
CA GLU A 340 4.08 -28.13 38.39
C GLU A 340 4.93 -29.30 38.91
N PHE A 341 5.63 -29.99 38.00
CA PHE A 341 6.46 -31.14 38.32
C PHE A 341 7.88 -30.72 38.66
N THR A 342 8.29 -30.99 39.91
CA THR A 342 9.63 -30.66 40.42
C THR A 342 10.56 -31.87 40.35
N VAL A 343 11.86 -31.62 40.47
CA VAL A 343 12.89 -32.67 40.56
C VAL A 343 12.63 -33.65 41.71
N GLU A 344 12.12 -33.15 42.85
CA GLU A 344 11.80 -33.95 44.03
C GLU A 344 10.68 -34.95 43.73
N LYS A 345 9.59 -34.48 43.10
CA LYS A 345 8.47 -35.32 42.66
C LYS A 345 8.92 -36.38 41.65
N ALA A 346 9.75 -36.01 40.68
CA ALA A 346 10.26 -36.94 39.68
C ALA A 346 11.18 -38.01 40.29
N LEU A 347 12.07 -37.60 41.19
CA LEU A 347 12.95 -38.53 41.90
C LEU A 347 12.14 -39.50 42.75
N GLU A 348 11.18 -39.00 43.53
CA GLU A 348 10.32 -39.83 44.37
C GLU A 348 9.49 -40.82 43.53
N ALA A 349 8.90 -40.39 42.42
CA ALA A 349 8.14 -41.26 41.52
C ALA A 349 9.00 -42.37 40.90
N VAL A 350 10.22 -42.03 40.44
CA VAL A 350 11.16 -43.01 39.86
C VAL A 350 11.65 -44.00 40.92
N THR A 351 11.96 -43.52 42.14
CA THR A 351 12.34 -44.40 43.26
C THR A 351 11.21 -45.35 43.60
N CYS A 352 9.98 -44.85 43.76
CA CYS A 352 8.82 -45.71 44.05
C CYS A 352 8.57 -46.74 42.94
N ALA A 353 8.71 -46.36 41.67
CA ALA A 353 8.53 -47.29 40.54
C ALA A 353 9.63 -48.38 40.52
N THR A 354 10.85 -48.02 40.89
CA THR A 354 11.98 -48.95 41.02
C THR A 354 11.73 -49.94 42.17
N ASP A 355 11.29 -49.44 43.33
CA ASP A 355 10.97 -50.28 44.49
C ASP A 355 9.83 -51.26 44.17
N ILE A 356 8.80 -50.81 43.45
CA ILE A 356 7.71 -51.67 42.96
C ILE A 356 8.26 -52.77 42.03
N LEU A 357 9.14 -52.42 41.09
CA LEU A 357 9.76 -53.36 40.16
C LEU A 357 10.60 -54.42 40.89
N ASP A 358 11.45 -54.01 41.81
CA ASP A 358 12.33 -54.92 42.55
C ASP A 358 11.52 -55.83 43.49
N ARG A 359 10.49 -55.28 44.15
CA ARG A 359 9.56 -56.06 44.97
C ARG A 359 8.86 -57.12 44.14
N VAL A 360 8.30 -56.77 42.99
CA VAL A 360 7.58 -57.74 42.14
C VAL A 360 8.53 -58.78 41.53
N LYS A 361 9.73 -58.39 41.11
CA LYS A 361 10.74 -59.36 40.65
C LYS A 361 11.09 -60.35 41.75
N SER A 362 11.23 -59.91 43.01
CA SER A 362 11.48 -60.81 44.14
C SER A 362 10.32 -61.78 44.44
N MET A 363 9.11 -61.49 43.95
CA MET A 363 7.93 -62.35 44.10
C MET A 363 7.74 -63.34 42.95
N ILE A 364 8.33 -63.05 41.78
CA ILE A 364 8.19 -63.84 40.54
C ILE A 364 9.43 -64.72 40.31
N ALA A 365 10.61 -64.29 40.77
CA ALA A 365 11.83 -65.09 40.83
C ALA A 365 11.71 -66.21 41.86
#